data_AF-A0A817YHW5-F1
#
_entry.id   AF-A0A817YHW5-F1
#
_cell.length_a   1.000
_cell.length_b   1.000
_cell.length_c   1.000
_cell.angle_alpha   90.00
_cell.angle_beta   90.00
_cell.angle_gamma   90.00
#
_symmetry.space_group_name_H-M   'P 1'
#
loop_
_entity.id
_entity.type
_entity.pdbx_description
1 polymer ?
#
loop_
_entity_poly.entity_id
_entity_poly.type
_entity_poly.pdbx_seq_one_letter_code
_entity_poly.pdbx_strand_id
1 'polypeptide(L)'
;MQTLIIGIGLEERDINSDIKYNSIIHKYENKFLKIIKTIHPNRLENGVASKSSHCSYCAEILVKYYENNLKFFYNHAMITVCDCDSIWCQDYFLYLYYLSMKIDSKYFNHIV
;
A
#
# COMPACT_ATOMS: atom_id res chain seq x y z
N MET A 1 -17.27 -3.55 -8.60
CA MET A 1 -16.72 -2.30 -8.03
C MET A 1 -15.30 -2.62 -7.55
N GLN A 2 -14.29 -1.84 -7.93
CA GLN A 2 -12.91 -2.07 -7.49
C GLN A 2 -12.71 -1.43 -6.11
N THR A 3 -12.12 -2.16 -5.16
CA THR A 3 -11.96 -1.72 -3.77
C THR A 3 -10.51 -1.72 -3.29
N LEU A 4 -9.58 -2.23 -4.11
CA LEU A 4 -8.17 -2.37 -3.75
C LEU A 4 -7.33 -1.20 -4.28
N ILE A 5 -6.52 -0.62 -3.40
CA ILE A 5 -5.53 0.43 -3.70
C ILE A 5 -4.15 -0.19 -3.59
N ILE A 6 -3.29 0.10 -4.55
CA ILE A 6 -1.91 -0.38 -4.57
C ILE A 6 -0.95 0.79 -4.34
N GLY A 7 -0.14 0.71 -3.28
CA GLY A 7 0.99 1.59 -3.06
C GLY A 7 2.28 0.93 -3.55
N ILE A 8 3.04 1.64 -4.38
CA ILE A 8 4.35 1.17 -4.86
C ILE A 8 5.43 2.04 -4.22
N GLY A 9 6.18 1.46 -3.28
CA GLY A 9 7.35 2.08 -2.67
C GLY A 9 8.58 1.88 -3.56
N LEU A 10 9.03 2.93 -4.22
CA LEU A 10 10.28 2.94 -5.01
C LEU A 10 11.36 3.72 -4.27
N GLU A 11 12.61 3.37 -4.53
CA GLU A 11 13.77 4.07 -3.96
C GLU A 11 14.22 5.21 -4.88
N GLU A 12 14.58 6.36 -4.31
CA GLU A 12 15.03 7.54 -5.07
C GLU A 12 16.30 7.25 -5.90
N ARG A 13 17.12 6.29 -5.46
CA ARG A 13 18.35 5.88 -6.18
C ARG A 13 18.09 5.02 -7.42
N ASP A 14 16.87 4.56 -7.66
CA ASP A 14 16.53 3.81 -8.87
C ASP A 14 16.26 4.76 -10.05
N ILE A 15 17.28 4.94 -10.90
CA ILE A 15 17.23 5.79 -12.10
C ILE A 15 16.09 5.38 -13.06
N ASN A 16 15.60 4.15 -12.97
CA ASN A 16 14.52 3.62 -13.82
C ASN A 16 13.15 3.59 -13.13
N SER A 17 12.98 4.23 -11.97
CA SER A 17 11.75 4.20 -11.17
C SER A 17 10.51 4.61 -11.98
N ASP A 18 10.65 5.64 -12.82
CA ASP A 18 9.55 6.20 -13.59
C ASP A 18 9.15 5.30 -14.75
N ILE A 19 10.13 4.70 -15.43
CA ILE A 19 9.90 3.76 -16.52
C ILE A 19 9.15 2.53 -15.99
N LYS A 20 9.61 1.97 -14.85
CA LYS A 20 8.95 0.83 -14.19
C LYS A 20 7.53 1.18 -13.76
N TYR A 21 7.33 2.33 -13.13
CA TYR A 21 6.01 2.77 -12.72
C TYR A 21 5.05 2.94 -13.92
N ASN A 22 5.49 3.60 -14.98
CA ASN A 22 4.67 3.81 -16.18
C ASN A 22 4.30 2.49 -16.86
N SER A 23 5.22 1.52 -16.89
CA SER A 23 4.94 0.16 -17.36
C SER A 23 3.82 -0.51 -16.54
N ILE A 24 3.86 -0.38 -15.21
CA ILE A 24 2.86 -0.96 -14.32
C ILE A 24 1.49 -0.29 -14.51
N ILE A 25 1.46 1.05 -14.54
CA ILE A 25 0.23 1.83 -14.74
C ILE A 25 -0.42 1.46 -16.06
N HIS A 26 0.33 1.48 -17.16
CA HIS A 26 -0.20 1.15 -18.48
C HIS A 26 -0.85 -0.23 -18.54
N LYS A 27 -0.32 -1.20 -17.78
CA LYS A 27 -0.82 -2.57 -17.78
C LYS A 27 -1.98 -2.81 -16.79
N TYR A 28 -2.05 -2.07 -15.68
CA TYR A 28 -2.89 -2.43 -14.54
C TYR A 28 -3.78 -1.32 -13.99
N GLU A 29 -3.72 -0.09 -14.49
CA GLU A 29 -4.52 1.04 -13.97
C GLU A 29 -6.02 0.75 -13.90
N ASN A 30 -6.55 0.00 -14.88
CA ASN A 30 -7.97 -0.33 -14.97
C ASN A 30 -8.35 -1.60 -14.19
N LYS A 31 -7.42 -2.20 -13.43
CA LYS A 31 -7.65 -3.41 -12.63
C LYS A 31 -7.86 -3.11 -11.14
N PHE A 32 -7.36 -1.96 -10.68
CA PHE A 32 -7.38 -1.54 -9.28
C PHE A 32 -8.04 -0.18 -9.13
N LEU A 33 -8.62 0.09 -7.96
CA LEU A 33 -9.28 1.37 -7.69
C LEU A 33 -8.30 2.54 -7.87
N LYS A 34 -7.06 2.36 -7.40
CA LYS A 34 -5.99 3.33 -7.56
C LYS A 34 -4.64 2.63 -7.43
N ILE A 35 -3.67 3.09 -8.22
CA ILE A 35 -2.25 2.77 -8.03
C ILE A 35 -1.53 4.09 -7.71
N ILE A 36 -0.70 4.10 -6.66
CA ILE A 36 -0.01 5.29 -6.15
C ILE A 36 1.49 4.99 -6.10
N LYS A 37 2.29 5.78 -6.85
CA LYS A 37 3.75 5.79 -6.71
C LYS A 37 4.15 6.55 -5.46
N THR A 38 5.08 6.02 -4.71
CA THR A 38 5.72 6.72 -3.61
C THR A 38 7.23 6.59 -3.74
N ILE A 39 7.94 7.68 -3.52
CA ILE A 39 9.40 7.69 -3.45
C ILE A 39 9.74 8.23 -2.08
N HIS A 40 10.38 7.41 -1.26
CA HIS A 40 10.86 7.86 0.04
C HIS A 40 12.08 8.76 -0.16
N PRO A 41 12.11 9.98 0.41
CA PRO A 41 13.25 10.87 0.27
C PRO A 41 14.50 10.28 0.93
N ASN A 42 15.65 10.32 0.26
CA ASN A 42 16.94 9.80 0.76
C ASN A 42 17.49 10.55 1.98
N ARG A 43 16.94 11.75 2.29
CA ARG A 43 17.48 12.66 3.31
C ARG A 43 16.39 13.18 4.25
N LEU A 44 15.86 12.30 5.09
CA LEU A 44 15.25 12.76 6.34
C LEU A 44 16.38 12.88 7.35
N GLU A 45 16.56 14.07 7.95
CA GLU A 45 17.63 14.35 8.94
C GLU A 45 17.66 13.33 10.10
N ASN A 46 16.56 12.62 10.34
CA ASN A 46 16.41 11.60 11.39
C ASN A 46 15.87 10.25 10.87
N GLY A 47 15.79 10.03 9.56
CA GLY A 47 15.18 8.83 8.98
C GLY A 47 16.22 7.79 8.57
N VAL A 48 15.99 6.52 8.93
CA VAL A 48 16.80 5.40 8.43
C VAL A 48 16.30 5.03 7.03
N ALA A 49 17.15 5.08 6.02
CA ALA A 49 16.83 4.56 4.69
C ALA A 49 16.76 3.02 4.75
N SER A 50 15.55 2.48 4.81
CA SER A 50 15.32 1.03 4.91
C SER A 50 14.04 0.65 4.18
N LYS A 51 13.93 -0.63 3.82
CA LYS A 51 12.71 -1.21 3.23
C LYS A 51 11.47 -0.95 4.10
N SER A 52 11.60 -1.13 5.42
CA SER A 52 10.54 -0.82 6.37
C SER A 52 10.14 0.66 6.38
N SER A 53 11.10 1.57 6.23
CA SER A 53 10.83 3.01 6.17
C SER A 53 10.10 3.37 4.88
N HIS A 54 10.46 2.74 3.76
CA HIS A 54 9.76 2.92 2.48
C HIS A 54 8.31 2.42 2.55
N CYS A 55 8.09 1.24 3.12
CA CYS A 55 6.75 0.69 3.32
C CYS A 55 5.91 1.57 4.24
N SER A 56 6.48 2.06 5.35
CA SER A 56 5.78 2.94 6.29
C SER A 56 5.37 4.26 5.65
N TYR A 57 6.29 4.91 4.92
CA TYR A 57 5.99 6.15 4.19
C TYR A 57 4.94 5.93 3.09
N CYS A 58 5.01 4.79 2.39
CA CYS A 58 3.99 4.42 1.42
C CYS A 58 2.62 4.27 2.10
N ALA A 59 2.56 3.55 3.21
CA ALA A 59 1.34 3.34 3.99
C ALA A 59 0.73 4.67 4.47
N GLU A 60 1.53 5.62 4.96
CA GLU A 60 1.05 6.95 5.34
C GLU A 60 0.37 7.68 4.17
N ILE A 61 0.93 7.60 2.98
CA ILE A 61 0.35 8.20 1.77
C ILE A 61 -0.97 7.51 1.41
N LEU A 62 -1.03 6.18 1.51
CA LEU A 62 -2.25 5.43 1.28
C LEU A 62 -3.36 5.78 2.29
N VAL A 63 -3.01 5.90 3.57
CA VAL A 63 -3.94 6.35 4.62
C VAL A 63 -4.47 7.73 4.29
N LYS A 64 -3.61 8.70 3.98
CA LYS A 64 -4.04 10.05 3.59
C LYS A 64 -4.98 10.03 2.38
N TYR A 65 -4.67 9.22 1.38
CA TYR A 65 -5.54 9.06 0.21
C TYR A 65 -6.91 8.48 0.60
N TYR A 66 -6.94 7.44 1.43
CA TYR A 66 -8.18 6.85 1.95
C TYR A 66 -9.00 7.87 2.74
N GLU A 67 -8.38 8.59 3.69
CA GLU A 67 -9.07 9.56 4.53
C GLU A 67 -9.70 10.69 3.73
N ASN A 68 -8.98 11.19 2.72
CA ASN A 68 -9.43 12.32 1.91
C ASN A 68 -10.46 11.94 0.84
N ASN A 69 -10.48 10.69 0.37
CA ASN A 69 -11.27 10.31 -0.82
C ASN A 69 -12.28 9.19 -0.58
N LEU A 70 -12.06 8.32 0.40
CA LEU A 70 -12.75 7.03 0.51
C LEU A 70 -13.43 6.78 1.86
N LYS A 71 -12.98 7.44 2.93
CA LYS A 71 -13.48 7.25 4.30
C LYS A 71 -14.98 7.50 4.47
N PHE A 72 -15.59 8.30 3.59
CA PHE A 72 -17.04 8.50 3.58
C PHE A 72 -17.81 7.28 3.02
N PHE A 73 -17.16 6.46 2.19
CA PHE A 73 -17.76 5.30 1.54
C PHE A 73 -17.42 3.98 2.22
N TYR A 74 -16.28 3.92 2.90
CA TYR A 74 -15.79 2.73 3.59
C TYR A 74 -15.38 3.13 5.01
N ASN A 75 -15.99 2.51 6.03
CA ASN A 75 -15.70 2.84 7.43
C ASN A 75 -14.38 2.22 7.93
N HIS A 76 -13.93 1.16 7.27
CA HIS A 76 -12.74 0.41 7.64
C HIS A 76 -11.89 0.16 6.41
N ALA A 77 -10.56 0.21 6.61
CA ALA A 77 -9.57 -0.18 5.63
C ALA A 77 -8.52 -1.06 6.32
N MET A 78 -7.92 -1.95 5.55
CA MET A 78 -6.82 -2.80 5.98
C MET A 78 -5.65 -2.56 5.03
N ILE A 79 -4.46 -2.46 5.59
CA ILE A 79 -3.20 -2.37 4.83
C ILE A 79 -2.46 -3.69 5.03
N THR A 80 -1.79 -4.12 3.98
CA THR A 80 -0.87 -5.25 4.01
C THR A 80 0.32 -4.89 3.14
N VAL A 81 1.52 -5.17 3.64
CA VAL A 81 2.77 -4.98 2.90
C VAL A 81 3.25 -6.31 2.35
N CYS A 82 3.84 -6.26 1.17
CA CYS A 82 4.45 -7.41 0.52
C CYS A 82 5.65 -7.02 -0.32
N ASP A 83 6.41 -8.03 -0.71
CA ASP A 83 7.41 -7.86 -1.74
C ASP A 83 6.78 -7.99 -3.13
N CYS A 84 7.39 -7.35 -4.13
CA CYS A 84 6.85 -7.34 -5.49
C CYS A 84 6.93 -8.71 -6.19
N ASP A 85 7.74 -9.63 -5.66
CA ASP A 85 7.90 -11.02 -6.08
C ASP A 85 7.13 -12.01 -5.20
N SER A 86 6.31 -11.51 -4.27
CA SER A 86 5.45 -12.35 -3.44
C SER A 86 4.36 -13.02 -4.28
N ILE A 87 4.19 -14.34 -4.09
CA ILE A 87 3.09 -15.11 -4.67
C ILE A 87 1.99 -15.22 -3.61
N TRP A 88 0.78 -14.83 -3.98
CA TRP A 88 -0.36 -14.77 -3.06
C TRP A 88 -1.29 -15.95 -3.28
N CYS A 89 -1.85 -16.46 -2.19
CA CYS A 89 -3.04 -17.31 -2.28
C CYS A 89 -4.21 -16.47 -2.82
N GLN A 90 -5.04 -17.07 -3.68
CA GLN A 90 -6.20 -16.41 -4.26
C GLN A 90 -7.16 -15.85 -3.19
N ASP A 91 -7.25 -16.53 -2.04
CA ASP A 91 -8.16 -16.18 -0.96
C ASP A 91 -7.50 -15.34 0.16
N TYR A 92 -6.28 -14.84 -0.05
CA TYR A 92 -5.53 -14.13 0.99
C TYR A 92 -6.32 -12.98 1.64
N PHE A 93 -6.89 -12.09 0.82
CA PHE A 93 -7.64 -10.94 1.33
C PHE A 93 -8.94 -11.33 2.01
N LEU A 94 -9.60 -12.39 1.51
CA LEU A 94 -10.82 -12.93 2.14
C LEU A 94 -10.50 -13.50 3.52
N TYR A 95 -9.39 -14.22 3.64
CA TYR A 95 -8.95 -14.78 4.91
C TYR A 95 -8.56 -13.70 5.92
N LEU A 96 -7.83 -12.67 5.51
CA LEU A 96 -7.51 -11.54 6.38
C LEU A 96 -8.75 -10.80 6.85
N TYR A 97 -9.73 -10.60 5.96
CA TYR A 97 -11.00 -9.99 6.34
C TYR A 97 -11.77 -10.85 7.37
N TYR A 98 -11.81 -12.17 7.18
CA TYR A 98 -12.39 -13.07 8.17
C TYR A 98 -11.69 -12.98 9.54
N LEU A 99 -10.36 -12.87 9.56
CA LEU A 99 -9.61 -12.69 10.81
C LEU A 99 -9.91 -11.36 11.49
N SER A 100 -10.02 -10.27 10.72
CA SER A 100 -10.30 -8.94 11.28
C SER A 100 -11.70 -8.84 11.90
N MET A 101 -12.67 -9.61 11.39
CA MET A 101 -14.00 -9.70 11.98
C MET A 101 -14.05 -10.52 13.29
N LYS A 102 -13.09 -11.43 13.50
CA LYS A 102 -13.06 -12.31 14.68
C LYS A 102 -12.30 -11.73 15.86
N ILE A 103 -11.42 -10.77 15.60
CA ILE A 103 -10.59 -10.14 16.62
C ILE A 103 -11.27 -8.84 17.06
N ASP A 104 -11.41 -8.65 18.37
CA ASP A 104 -11.94 -7.41 18.93
C ASP A 104 -11.08 -6.23 18.43
N SER A 105 -11.71 -5.24 17.81
CA SER A 105 -11.05 -4.20 16.99
C SER A 105 -9.97 -3.41 17.74
N LYS A 106 -10.04 -3.40 19.08
CA LYS A 106 -9.02 -2.84 19.98
C LYS A 106 -7.64 -3.50 19.88
N TYR A 107 -7.54 -4.72 19.35
CA TYR A 107 -6.28 -5.43 19.11
C TYR A 107 -5.84 -5.40 17.64
N PHE A 108 -6.66 -4.82 16.75
CA PHE A 108 -6.40 -4.74 15.31
C PHE A 108 -5.83 -3.35 14.92
N ASN A 109 -4.96 -2.81 15.76
CA ASN A 109 -4.21 -1.60 15.47
C ASN A 109 -2.93 -2.01 14.72
N HIS A 110 -2.88 -1.72 13.43
CA HIS A 110 -1.70 -1.82 12.57
C HIS A 110 -1.31 -3.24 12.16
N ILE A 111 -1.93 -3.73 11.09
CA ILE A 111 -1.17 -4.54 10.14
C ILE A 111 -0.64 -3.56 9.10
N VAL A 112 0.68 -3.40 9.10
CA VAL A 112 1.44 -2.73 8.04
C VAL A 112 1.58 -3.73 6.91
#